data_AF-A0A7V3L4U8-F1
#
_entry.id   AF-A0A7V3L4U8-F1
#
_cell.length_a   1.000
_cell.length_b   1.000
_cell.length_c   1.000
_cell.angle_alpha   90.00
_cell.angle_beta   90.00
_cell.angle_gamma   90.00
#
_symmetry.space_group_name_H-M   'P 1'
#
loop_
_entity.id
_entity.type
_entity.pdbx_description
1 polymer ?
#
loop_
_entity_poly.entity_id
_entity_poly.type
_entity_poly.pdbx_seq_one_letter_code
_entity_poly.pdbx_strand_id
1 'polypeptide(L)'
;MKKLARKTRRRGFTLVELLVVIVVLAVLAAIVLPKFMDSSKRSKESALRSDLKLLRNAIALFYTDTGAYPKQLADLAATSAPAKGLDSSGNEVTINAADWHGPYLQEVPNDPVSGTAFTYSTTPPHVGKVSSSASGNGLDGTPYSSW
;
A
#
# COMPACT_ATOMS: atom_id res chain seq x y z
N MET A 1 -26.66 77.32 -5.82
CA MET A 1 -27.30 76.01 -6.11
C MET A 1 -26.47 74.90 -5.50
N LYS A 2 -26.92 74.23 -4.42
CA LYS A 2 -26.18 73.12 -3.77
C LYS A 2 -26.66 71.79 -4.37
N LYS A 3 -25.79 71.09 -5.13
CA LYS A 3 -26.07 69.73 -5.61
C LYS A 3 -25.91 68.76 -4.42
N LEU A 4 -27.00 68.08 -4.04
CA LEU A 4 -26.97 67.02 -3.04
C LEU A 4 -26.34 65.77 -3.67
N ALA A 5 -25.13 65.42 -3.24
CA ALA A 5 -24.47 64.19 -3.64
C ALA A 5 -25.22 62.98 -3.05
N ARG A 6 -25.79 62.15 -3.92
CA ARG A 6 -26.52 60.93 -3.52
C ARG A 6 -25.53 59.89 -3.00
N LYS A 7 -25.49 59.70 -1.67
CA LYS A 7 -24.70 58.64 -1.03
C LYS A 7 -25.28 57.28 -1.44
N THR A 8 -24.60 56.56 -2.30
CA THR A 8 -24.92 55.16 -2.63
C THR A 8 -24.72 54.32 -1.38
N ARG A 9 -25.80 53.77 -0.81
CA ARG A 9 -25.69 52.83 0.31
C ARG A 9 -25.02 51.55 -0.22
N ARG A 10 -23.80 51.26 0.25
CA ARG A 10 -23.21 49.94 0.07
C ARG A 10 -24.07 48.93 0.83
N ARG A 11 -24.67 47.97 0.13
CA ARG A 11 -25.36 46.85 0.75
C ARG A 11 -24.29 45.92 1.35
N GLY A 12 -24.36 45.69 2.66
CA GLY A 12 -23.56 44.69 3.34
C GLY A 12 -24.19 43.30 3.22
N PHE A 13 -23.39 42.26 3.44
CA PHE A 13 -23.87 40.88 3.56
C PHE A 13 -24.90 40.76 4.68
N THR A 14 -26.01 40.06 4.46
CA THR A 14 -26.93 39.72 5.55
C THR A 14 -26.47 38.44 6.26
N LEU A 15 -26.87 38.27 7.53
CA LEU A 15 -26.66 37.02 8.26
C LEU A 15 -27.30 35.82 7.55
N VAL A 16 -28.41 36.05 6.83
CA VAL A 16 -29.13 35.02 6.09
C VAL A 16 -28.31 34.54 4.89
N GLU A 17 -27.64 35.43 4.15
CA GLU A 17 -26.74 35.02 3.07
C GLU A 17 -25.60 34.14 3.57
N LEU A 18 -24.98 34.49 4.69
CA LEU A 18 -23.91 33.67 5.27
C LEU A 18 -24.44 32.31 5.73
N LEU A 19 -25.64 32.28 6.31
CA LEU A 19 -26.30 31.05 6.79
C LEU A 19 -26.56 30.07 5.63
N VAL A 20 -27.09 30.56 4.50
CA VAL A 20 -27.33 29.69 3.33
C VAL A 20 -26.03 29.13 2.78
N VAL A 21 -24.95 29.93 2.74
CA VAL A 21 -23.64 29.48 2.25
C VAL A 21 -23.07 28.37 3.13
N ILE A 22 -23.07 28.52 4.45
CA ILE A 22 -22.53 27.47 5.35
C ILE A 22 -23.36 26.19 5.28
N VAL A 23 -24.68 26.29 5.08
CA VAL A 23 -25.56 25.12 4.90
C VAL A 23 -25.21 24.38 3.61
N VAL A 24 -25.04 25.10 2.49
CA VAL A 24 -24.62 24.48 1.23
C VAL A 24 -23.23 23.85 1.35
N LEU A 25 -22.26 24.52 1.99
CA LEU A 25 -20.92 23.97 2.23
C LEU A 25 -20.96 22.70 3.10
N ALA A 26 -21.80 22.67 4.14
CA ALA A 26 -21.95 21.50 5.00
C ALA A 26 -22.52 20.29 4.23
N VAL A 27 -23.53 20.50 3.38
CA VAL A 27 -24.12 19.44 2.54
C VAL A 27 -23.09 18.91 1.53
N LEU A 28 -22.35 19.81 0.87
CA LEU A 28 -21.31 19.40 -0.09
C LEU A 28 -20.19 18.61 0.61
N ALA A 29 -19.71 19.08 1.76
CA ALA A 29 -18.66 18.40 2.53
C ALA A 29 -19.10 16.98 2.95
N ALA A 30 -20.36 16.83 3.39
CA ALA A 30 -20.90 15.53 3.81
C ALA A 30 -20.90 14.47 2.70
N ILE A 31 -21.10 14.87 1.44
CA ILE A 31 -21.12 13.94 0.29
C ILE A 31 -19.70 13.64 -0.23
N VAL A 32 -18.83 14.65 -0.22
CA VAL A 32 -17.51 14.58 -0.86
C VAL A 32 -16.51 13.79 -0.02
N LEU A 33 -16.46 14.01 1.29
CA LEU A 33 -15.48 13.39 2.19
C LEU A 33 -15.48 11.84 2.16
N PRO A 34 -16.63 11.14 2.29
CA PRO A 34 -16.62 9.66 2.28
C PRO A 34 -16.15 9.09 0.94
N LYS A 35 -16.51 9.72 -0.19
CA LYS A 35 -16.12 9.25 -1.53
C LYS A 35 -14.61 9.31 -1.76
N PHE A 36 -13.93 10.33 -1.25
CA PHE A 36 -12.48 10.46 -1.40
C PHE A 36 -11.72 9.38 -0.62
N MET A 37 -12.18 9.03 0.58
CA MET A 37 -11.54 8.00 1.41
C MET A 37 -11.56 6.62 0.74
N ASP A 38 -12.67 6.26 0.11
CA ASP A 38 -12.81 4.96 -0.58
C ASP A 38 -11.92 4.86 -1.83
N SER A 39 -11.76 5.96 -2.57
CA SER A 39 -10.93 5.99 -3.78
C SER A 39 -9.44 5.77 -3.48
N SER A 40 -8.95 6.40 -2.41
CA SER A 40 -7.55 6.27 -1.97
C SER A 40 -7.28 4.90 -1.35
N LYS A 41 -8.23 4.34 -0.59
CA LYS A 41 -8.12 2.96 -0.09
C LYS A 41 -8.06 1.96 -1.24
N ARG A 42 -8.93 2.10 -2.25
CA ARG A 42 -8.96 1.22 -3.42
C ARG A 42 -7.66 1.26 -4.24
N SER A 43 -7.04 2.43 -4.42
CA SER A 43 -5.77 2.52 -5.15
C SER A 43 -4.64 1.82 -4.39
N LYS A 44 -4.57 1.99 -3.06
CA LYS A 44 -3.60 1.29 -2.20
C LYS A 44 -3.80 -0.23 -2.22
N GLU A 45 -5.05 -0.71 -2.14
CA GLU A 45 -5.34 -2.14 -2.23
C GLU A 45 -4.98 -2.74 -3.60
N SER A 46 -5.18 -1.97 -4.68
CA SER A 46 -4.77 -2.38 -6.02
C SER A 46 -3.24 -2.50 -6.13
N ALA A 47 -2.50 -1.53 -5.60
CA ALA A 47 -1.04 -1.58 -5.53
C ALA A 47 -0.58 -2.78 -4.68
N LEU A 48 -1.18 -2.96 -3.49
CA LEU A 48 -0.87 -4.06 -2.58
C LEU A 48 -0.98 -5.44 -3.26
N ARG A 49 -2.05 -5.67 -4.00
CA ARG A 49 -2.25 -6.93 -4.73
C ARG A 49 -1.22 -7.12 -5.85
N SER A 50 -0.83 -6.04 -6.52
CA SER A 50 0.22 -6.07 -7.55
C SER A 50 1.58 -6.41 -6.94
N ASP A 51 1.94 -5.75 -5.84
CA ASP A 51 3.22 -5.94 -5.14
C ASP A 51 3.31 -7.34 -4.53
N LEU A 52 2.23 -7.84 -3.92
CA LEU A 52 2.19 -9.22 -3.42
C LEU A 52 2.38 -10.24 -4.55
N LYS A 53 1.78 -10.00 -5.72
CA LYS A 53 1.97 -10.88 -6.89
C LYS A 53 3.41 -10.82 -7.40
N LEU A 54 4.00 -9.62 -7.47
CA LEU A 54 5.40 -9.42 -7.83
C LEU A 54 6.33 -10.19 -6.89
N LEU A 55 6.16 -10.03 -5.57
CA LEU A 55 6.94 -10.72 -4.55
C LEU A 55 6.78 -12.24 -4.62
N ARG A 56 5.55 -12.75 -4.75
CA ARG A 56 5.28 -14.19 -4.88
C ARG A 56 5.95 -14.80 -6.11
N ASN A 57 5.90 -14.10 -7.24
CA ASN A 57 6.57 -14.54 -8.45
C ASN A 57 8.10 -14.55 -8.28
N ALA A 58 8.67 -13.52 -7.66
CA ALA A 58 10.11 -13.47 -7.39
C ALA A 58 10.56 -14.59 -6.43
N ILE A 59 9.78 -14.89 -5.39
CA ILE A 59 10.04 -16.01 -4.46
C ILE A 59 9.98 -17.34 -5.22
N ALA A 60 9.00 -17.54 -6.10
CA ALA A 60 8.89 -18.75 -6.89
C ALA A 60 10.06 -18.92 -7.88
N LEU A 61 10.53 -17.84 -8.51
CA LEU A 61 11.72 -17.87 -9.37
C LEU A 61 12.98 -18.21 -8.56
N PHE A 62 13.17 -17.55 -7.41
CA PHE A 62 14.28 -17.84 -6.50
C PHE A 62 14.29 -19.32 -6.09
N TYR A 63 13.13 -19.88 -5.74
CA TYR A 63 13.01 -21.30 -5.40
C TYR A 63 13.28 -22.22 -6.59
N THR A 64 12.86 -21.83 -7.79
CA THR A 64 13.09 -22.60 -9.02
C THR A 64 14.58 -22.70 -9.34
N ASP A 65 15.31 -21.60 -9.16
CA ASP A 65 16.74 -21.53 -9.43
C ASP A 65 17.56 -22.23 -8.35
N THR A 66 17.26 -21.97 -7.08
CA THR A 66 18.13 -22.38 -5.95
C THR A 66 17.65 -23.64 -5.22
N GLY A 67 16.43 -24.09 -5.47
CA GLY A 67 15.77 -25.17 -4.70
C GLY A 67 15.41 -24.80 -3.25
N ALA A 68 15.60 -23.55 -2.85
CA ALA A 68 15.35 -23.05 -1.50
C ALA A 68 14.53 -21.75 -1.53
N TYR A 69 13.77 -21.48 -0.48
CA TYR A 69 13.11 -20.18 -0.31
C TYR A 69 14.14 -19.13 0.14
N PRO A 70 13.96 -17.84 -0.19
CA PRO A 70 14.83 -16.80 0.34
C PRO A 70 14.71 -16.75 1.89
N LYS A 71 15.79 -16.41 2.59
CA LYS A 71 15.77 -16.31 4.06
C LYS A 71 15.02 -15.05 4.51
N GLN A 72 15.11 -14.01 3.69
CA GLN A 72 14.45 -12.71 3.86
C GLN A 72 14.13 -12.12 2.50
N LEU A 73 13.14 -11.24 2.41
CA LEU A 73 12.74 -10.62 1.14
C LEU A 73 13.89 -9.84 0.48
N ALA A 74 14.82 -9.29 1.26
CA ALA A 74 16.00 -8.60 0.73
C ALA A 74 16.88 -9.47 -0.18
N ASP A 75 16.86 -10.80 0.01
CA ASP A 75 17.64 -11.74 -0.82
C ASP A 75 17.15 -11.76 -2.27
N LEU A 76 15.91 -11.32 -2.53
CA LEU A 76 15.33 -11.21 -3.87
C LEU A 76 15.93 -10.07 -4.69
N ALA A 77 16.44 -9.03 -4.02
CA ALA A 77 17.09 -7.87 -4.63
C ALA A 77 18.62 -7.88 -4.46
N ALA A 78 19.17 -8.99 -3.97
CA ALA A 78 20.61 -9.12 -3.76
C ALA A 78 21.38 -9.06 -5.09
N THR A 79 22.50 -8.33 -5.11
CA THR A 79 23.38 -8.21 -6.28
C THR A 79 24.41 -9.35 -6.39
N SER A 80 24.44 -10.23 -5.40
CA SER A 80 25.28 -11.43 -5.35
C SER A 80 24.46 -12.58 -4.79
N ALA A 81 24.77 -13.81 -5.23
CA ALA A 81 24.10 -15.02 -4.74
C ALA A 81 24.12 -15.11 -3.20
N PRO A 82 22.94 -15.20 -2.54
CA PRO A 82 22.87 -15.45 -1.12
C PRO A 82 23.49 -16.80 -0.78
N ALA A 83 24.23 -16.89 0.34
CA ALA A 83 24.87 -18.15 0.74
C ALA A 83 23.88 -19.19 1.30
N LYS A 84 22.72 -18.74 1.79
CA LYS A 84 21.74 -19.54 2.51
C LYS A 84 20.32 -19.21 2.04
N GLY A 85 19.50 -20.25 1.93
CA GLY A 85 18.04 -20.17 1.80
C GLY A 85 17.37 -21.05 2.85
N LEU A 86 16.06 -21.26 2.72
CA LEU A 86 15.26 -22.09 3.62
C LEU A 86 14.62 -23.25 2.86
N ASP A 87 14.62 -24.45 3.44
CA ASP A 87 13.77 -25.55 2.97
C ASP A 87 12.30 -25.34 3.39
N SER A 88 11.39 -26.21 2.95
CA SER A 88 9.97 -26.17 3.34
C SER A 88 9.73 -26.39 4.85
N SER A 89 10.75 -26.84 5.58
CA SER A 89 10.75 -27.03 7.04
C SER A 89 11.34 -25.83 7.79
N GLY A 90 11.76 -24.78 7.08
CA GLY A 90 12.32 -23.55 7.67
C GLY A 90 13.77 -23.69 8.12
N ASN A 91 14.46 -24.77 7.74
CA ASN A 91 15.88 -24.96 8.04
C ASN A 91 16.75 -24.29 6.99
N GLU A 92 17.90 -23.78 7.41
CA GLU A 92 18.85 -23.18 6.49
C GLU A 92 19.51 -24.22 5.59
N VAL A 93 19.45 -24.00 4.28
CA VAL A 93 20.13 -24.81 3.26
C VAL A 93 21.13 -23.93 2.51
N THR A 94 22.26 -24.51 2.14
CA THR A 94 23.27 -23.81 1.33
C THR A 94 22.78 -23.63 -0.10
N ILE A 95 22.89 -22.41 -0.62
CA ILE A 95 22.64 -22.11 -2.02
C ILE A 95 23.96 -22.21 -2.77
N ASN A 96 23.95 -22.91 -3.90
CA ASN A 96 25.06 -22.92 -4.82
C ASN A 96 25.00 -21.65 -5.68
N ALA A 97 26.06 -20.83 -5.65
CA ALA A 97 26.10 -19.58 -6.39
C ALA A 97 26.00 -19.75 -7.92
N ALA A 98 26.34 -20.93 -8.44
CA ALA A 98 26.23 -21.23 -9.87
C ALA A 98 24.78 -21.42 -10.34
N ASP A 99 23.87 -21.81 -9.44
CA ASP A 99 22.46 -22.06 -9.77
C ASP A 99 21.59 -20.79 -9.64
N TRP A 100 22.14 -19.73 -9.06
CA TRP A 100 21.43 -18.47 -8.83
C TRP A 100 21.52 -17.54 -10.04
N HIS A 101 20.37 -17.08 -10.56
CA HIS A 101 20.29 -16.16 -11.71
C HIS A 101 19.68 -14.78 -11.38
N GLY A 102 19.70 -14.38 -10.11
CA GLY A 102 19.17 -13.09 -9.68
C GLY A 102 19.99 -11.88 -10.17
N PRO A 103 19.58 -10.65 -9.79
CA PRO A 103 18.49 -10.33 -8.87
C PRO A 103 17.11 -10.59 -9.48
N TYR A 104 16.15 -10.98 -8.65
CA TYR A 104 14.76 -11.24 -9.05
C TYR A 104 13.87 -9.99 -8.94
N LEU A 105 14.33 -8.99 -8.18
CA LEU A 105 13.70 -7.69 -8.01
C LEU A 105 14.77 -6.59 -8.05
N GLN A 106 14.39 -5.41 -8.55
CA GLN A 106 15.27 -4.24 -8.47
C GLN A 106 15.34 -3.69 -7.05
N GLU A 107 14.21 -3.65 -6.36
CA GLU A 107 14.08 -3.30 -4.96
C GLU A 107 12.88 -4.03 -4.35
N VAL A 108 12.90 -4.25 -3.04
CA VAL A 108 11.75 -4.82 -2.33
C VAL A 108 10.79 -3.68 -2.00
N PRO A 109 9.57 -3.66 -2.57
CA PRO A 109 8.61 -2.61 -2.25
C PRO A 109 8.13 -2.70 -0.81
N ASN A 110 7.72 -1.56 -0.25
CA ASN A 110 6.97 -1.52 1.00
C ASN A 110 5.49 -1.77 0.75
N ASP A 111 4.80 -2.29 1.75
CA ASP A 111 3.36 -2.46 1.74
C ASP A 111 2.68 -1.07 1.63
N PRO A 112 1.90 -0.81 0.56
CA PRO A 112 1.32 0.50 0.30
C PRO A 112 0.16 0.87 1.24
N VAL A 113 -0.38 -0.11 1.99
CA VAL A 113 -1.45 0.12 2.97
C VAL A 113 -0.84 0.48 4.33
N SER A 114 0.14 -0.28 4.82
CA SER A 114 0.77 -0.02 6.13
C SER A 114 1.91 1.00 6.06
N GLY A 115 2.56 1.14 4.90
CA GLY A 115 3.76 1.95 4.71
C GLY A 115 5.06 1.28 5.20
N THR A 116 5.00 0.02 5.65
CA THR A 116 6.14 -0.74 6.20
C THR A 116 6.48 -1.94 5.33
N ALA A 117 7.53 -2.69 5.67
CA ALA A 117 7.84 -3.93 4.97
C ALA A 117 6.69 -4.96 5.05
N PHE A 118 6.63 -5.85 4.05
CA PHE A 118 5.71 -6.99 4.04
C PHE A 118 6.04 -8.01 5.13
N THR A 119 5.04 -8.79 5.54
CA THR A 119 5.26 -9.94 6.42
C THR A 119 5.73 -11.12 5.58
N TYR A 120 6.85 -11.73 5.96
CA TYR A 120 7.40 -12.92 5.33
C TYR A 120 7.55 -14.05 6.34
N SER A 121 7.01 -15.22 6.02
CA SER A 121 7.05 -16.39 6.90
C SER A 121 8.25 -17.27 6.58
N THR A 122 9.06 -17.52 7.60
CA THR A 122 10.20 -18.45 7.58
C THR A 122 9.90 -19.73 8.35
N THR A 123 8.67 -19.87 8.86
CA THR A 123 8.27 -20.96 9.77
C THR A 123 7.27 -21.91 9.09
N PRO A 124 7.41 -23.23 9.30
CA PRO A 124 6.43 -24.20 8.81
C PRO A 124 5.03 -23.96 9.41
N PRO A 125 3.96 -24.27 8.66
CA PRO A 125 3.92 -24.82 7.31
C PRO A 125 3.95 -23.75 6.19
N HIS A 126 4.33 -22.50 6.50
CA HIS A 126 4.15 -21.36 5.59
C HIS A 126 5.46 -20.74 5.10
N VAL A 127 6.57 -21.49 5.10
CA VAL A 127 7.86 -20.98 4.60
C VAL A 127 7.71 -20.45 3.19
N GLY A 128 8.23 -19.25 2.92
CA GLY A 128 8.09 -18.61 1.61
C GLY A 128 6.81 -17.81 1.42
N LYS A 129 5.87 -17.86 2.37
CA LYS A 129 4.63 -17.08 2.29
C LYS A 129 4.90 -15.61 2.58
N VAL A 130 4.47 -14.75 1.68
CA VAL A 130 4.41 -13.29 1.88
C VAL A 130 2.97 -12.83 2.04
N SER A 131 2.71 -11.93 2.97
CA SER A 131 1.41 -11.29 3.22
C SER A 131 1.57 -9.82 3.61
N SER A 132 0.47 -9.06 3.54
CA SER A 132 0.45 -7.67 4.00
C SER A 132 0.81 -7.57 5.49
N SER A 133 1.46 -6.47 5.86
CA SER A 133 1.70 -6.09 7.26
C SER A 133 0.62 -5.15 7.82
N ALA A 134 -0.33 -4.73 6.98
CA ALA A 134 -1.42 -3.86 7.38
C ALA A 134 -2.39 -4.54 8.37
N SER A 135 -2.88 -3.75 9.32
CA SER A 135 -3.94 -4.16 10.24
C SER A 135 -5.33 -3.84 9.67
N GLY A 136 -6.34 -4.55 10.17
CA GLY A 136 -7.72 -4.37 9.75
C GLY A 136 -8.05 -5.07 8.43
N ASN A 137 -9.14 -4.63 7.81
CA ASN A 137 -9.77 -5.33 6.69
C ASN A 137 -9.76 -4.49 5.40
N GLY A 138 -9.62 -5.20 4.28
CA GLY A 138 -9.82 -4.64 2.95
C GLY A 138 -11.26 -4.21 2.71
N LEU A 139 -11.52 -3.58 1.56
CA LEU A 139 -12.84 -3.15 1.11
C LEU A 139 -13.81 -4.33 0.93
N ASP A 140 -13.30 -5.54 0.76
CA ASP A 140 -14.08 -6.78 0.69
C ASP A 140 -14.35 -7.43 2.06
N GLY A 141 -13.92 -6.79 3.16
CA GLY A 141 -14.12 -7.27 4.53
C GLY A 141 -13.12 -8.33 4.97
N THR A 142 -12.22 -8.79 4.10
CA THR A 142 -11.20 -9.77 4.47
C THR A 142 -10.00 -9.11 5.15
N PRO A 143 -9.38 -9.73 6.17
CA PRO A 143 -8.21 -9.16 6.83
C PRO A 143 -7.01 -9.04 5.88
N TYR A 144 -6.27 -7.94 5.92
CA TYR A 144 -5.09 -7.79 5.06
C TYR A 144 -4.02 -8.85 5.32
N SER A 145 -3.90 -9.35 6.55
CA SER A 145 -2.97 -10.42 6.91
C SER A 145 -3.24 -11.75 6.19
N SER A 146 -4.42 -11.93 5.60
CA SER A 146 -4.74 -13.11 4.78
C SER A 146 -4.36 -12.94 3.31
N TRP A 147 -4.07 -11.71 2.86
CA TRP A 147 -3.79 -11.37 1.46
C TRP A 147 -2.42 -11.78 0.99
#